data_AF-A0A4Y5MXH1-F1
#
_entry.id   AF-A0A4Y5MXH1-F1
#
_cell.length_a   1.000
_cell.length_b   1.000
_cell.length_c   1.000
_cell.angle_alpha   90.00
_cell.angle_beta   90.00
_cell.angle_gamma   90.00
#
_symmetry.space_group_name_H-M   'P 1'
#
loop_
_entity.id
_entity.type
_entity.pdbx_description
1 polymer ?
#
loop_
_entity_poly.entity_id
_entity_poly.type
_entity_poly.pdbx_seq_one_letter_code
_entity_poly.pdbx_strand_id
1 'polypeptide(L)'
;MRILSKIQLAVWLFIATAWADYNIQTGTIVDWGTENVGQGDVNIGPGAIWSIINNAASDFHGNINVGKNGGLYVSAVDPLITLSATLYDSIYGVVNNGVISFNAIKGYSNYIFIIMGNKLMNNGDLFYSASGEGSTVSSIKSTDWTNNGFIQFYQEMKSDSYVYLGMDGKTMLNNGQICFTNQNWYQLTGLLGKGCFTAQAQSSFYFINTNLQISEDQIFYLTNGQTSIMAIGQTNDPRTFHVRGFGTTNGVANKIGLTATLSSPTPGKSPFSYNARDGTLTLYVGLYTQIFEIGTGYDYTQFEIVSDTSRGIPQIYLGAVQYNGPPPNPGMPPECKPCKPVPGIPGIDKPPATSYSVQTSEVPTSSASIFTPNSTPVATKTSASKPTDTDKPTATDKPTATDKPTATHKPHIKTVTVFVTATVTDTEYVTETDYVN
;
A
#
# COMPACT_ATOMS: atom_id res chain seq x y z
N MET A 1 4.62 -52.88 -23.29
CA MET A 1 5.51 -51.95 -22.55
C MET A 1 5.51 -50.51 -23.09
N ARG A 2 5.69 -50.25 -24.40
CA ARG A 2 5.77 -48.88 -24.96
C ARG A 2 4.49 -48.02 -24.89
N ILE A 3 3.32 -48.63 -24.70
CA ILE A 3 2.03 -47.90 -24.60
C ILE A 3 1.79 -47.44 -23.15
N LEU A 4 2.15 -48.26 -22.15
CA LEU A 4 2.05 -47.87 -20.73
C LEU A 4 2.97 -46.69 -20.40
N SER A 5 4.18 -46.64 -20.95
CA SER A 5 5.11 -45.53 -20.71
C SER A 5 4.70 -44.23 -21.38
N LYS A 6 3.95 -44.27 -22.50
CA LYS A 6 3.37 -43.07 -23.12
C LYS A 6 2.16 -42.54 -22.36
N ILE A 7 1.35 -43.43 -21.78
CA ILE A 7 0.22 -43.06 -20.91
C ILE A 7 0.74 -42.48 -19.59
N GLN A 8 1.79 -43.06 -18.99
CA GLN A 8 2.45 -42.46 -17.82
C GLN A 8 3.02 -41.08 -18.13
N LEU A 9 3.73 -40.90 -19.25
CA LEU A 9 4.28 -39.58 -19.61
C LEU A 9 3.17 -38.54 -19.85
N ALA A 10 2.07 -38.93 -20.51
CA ALA A 10 0.92 -38.07 -20.73
C ALA A 10 0.21 -37.71 -19.41
N VAL A 11 0.05 -38.67 -18.50
CA VAL A 11 -0.51 -38.42 -17.15
C VAL A 11 0.42 -37.52 -16.32
N TRP A 12 1.74 -37.65 -16.42
CA TRP A 12 2.69 -36.73 -15.79
C TRP A 12 2.67 -35.33 -16.42
N LEU A 13 2.51 -35.21 -17.74
CA LEU A 13 2.32 -33.93 -18.44
C LEU A 13 0.97 -33.28 -18.12
N PHE A 14 -0.09 -34.05 -17.85
CA PHE A 14 -1.39 -33.55 -17.40
C PHE A 14 -1.41 -33.20 -15.90
N ILE A 15 -0.61 -33.87 -15.06
CA ILE A 15 -0.41 -33.51 -13.64
C ILE A 15 0.47 -32.25 -13.52
N ALA A 16 1.44 -32.05 -14.43
CA ALA A 16 2.26 -30.84 -14.48
C ALA A 16 1.47 -29.59 -14.94
N THR A 17 0.29 -29.77 -15.53
CA THR A 17 -0.63 -28.67 -15.90
C THR A 17 -1.71 -28.38 -14.85
N ALA A 18 -1.60 -28.96 -13.64
CA ALA A 18 -2.67 -28.89 -12.63
C ALA A 18 -2.37 -28.00 -11.41
N TRP A 19 -1.16 -27.43 -11.27
CA TRP A 19 -0.78 -26.47 -10.23
C TRP A 19 0.31 -25.55 -10.80
N ALA A 20 -0.07 -24.39 -11.34
CA ALA A 20 0.89 -23.49 -11.98
C ALA A 20 1.47 -22.52 -10.94
N ASP A 21 2.38 -22.99 -10.10
CA ASP A 21 3.11 -22.11 -9.19
C ASP A 21 3.81 -20.98 -9.97
N TYR A 22 3.51 -19.73 -9.63
CA TYR A 22 4.11 -18.55 -10.22
C TYR A 22 5.49 -18.30 -9.61
N ASN A 23 6.53 -18.80 -10.27
CA ASN A 23 7.91 -18.72 -9.81
C ASN A 23 8.71 -17.71 -10.64
N ILE A 24 8.84 -16.48 -10.14
CA ILE A 24 9.54 -15.37 -10.81
C ILE A 24 10.88 -15.16 -10.13
N GLN A 25 11.94 -15.76 -10.67
CA GLN A 25 13.25 -15.79 -10.01
C GLN A 25 14.10 -14.53 -10.24
N THR A 26 13.95 -13.87 -11.40
CA THR A 26 14.77 -12.72 -11.79
C THR A 26 14.02 -11.77 -12.72
N GLY A 27 14.45 -10.50 -12.77
CA GLY A 27 13.94 -9.51 -13.73
C GLY A 27 12.57 -8.95 -13.35
N THR A 28 11.96 -8.23 -14.28
CA THR A 28 10.65 -7.60 -14.11
C THR A 28 9.68 -8.20 -15.12
N ILE A 29 8.59 -8.78 -14.64
CA ILE A 29 7.46 -9.23 -15.45
C ILE A 29 6.31 -8.24 -15.26
N VAL A 30 5.72 -7.80 -16.37
CA VAL A 30 4.59 -6.87 -16.39
C VAL A 30 3.47 -7.49 -17.22
N ASP A 31 2.38 -7.85 -16.56
CA ASP A 31 1.19 -8.44 -17.16
C ASP A 31 0.03 -7.44 -17.12
N TRP A 32 -0.85 -7.52 -18.12
CA TRP A 32 -1.91 -6.53 -18.36
C TRP A 32 -3.26 -7.19 -18.60
N GLY A 33 -4.28 -6.67 -17.94
CA GLY A 33 -5.66 -7.11 -18.11
C GLY A 33 -5.93 -8.40 -17.32
N THR A 34 -6.77 -9.26 -17.86
CA THR A 34 -7.24 -10.46 -17.15
C THR A 34 -6.13 -11.50 -17.01
N GLU A 35 -5.64 -11.66 -15.78
CA GLU A 35 -4.62 -12.65 -15.41
C GLU A 35 -5.19 -13.64 -14.39
N ASN A 36 -4.92 -14.93 -14.58
CA ASN A 36 -5.35 -15.96 -13.64
C ASN A 36 -4.28 -16.22 -12.57
N VAL A 37 -4.20 -15.35 -11.58
CA VAL A 37 -3.17 -15.43 -10.51
C VAL A 37 -3.43 -16.53 -9.47
N GLY A 38 -4.59 -17.19 -9.53
CA GLY A 38 -5.09 -18.08 -8.49
C GLY A 38 -4.69 -19.55 -8.61
N GLN A 39 -3.75 -19.92 -9.47
CA GLN A 39 -3.37 -21.32 -9.68
C GLN A 39 -2.10 -21.75 -8.95
N GLY A 40 -2.04 -21.62 -7.62
CA GLY A 40 -0.92 -22.14 -6.81
C GLY A 40 -0.11 -21.05 -6.11
N ASP A 41 1.09 -21.42 -5.65
CA ASP A 41 1.94 -20.52 -4.86
C ASP A 41 2.55 -19.42 -5.75
N VAL A 42 2.66 -18.21 -5.20
CA VAL A 42 3.36 -17.07 -5.81
C VAL A 42 4.71 -16.90 -5.11
N ASN A 43 5.80 -17.11 -5.84
CA ASN A 43 7.16 -16.96 -5.34
C ASN A 43 7.92 -15.95 -6.21
N ILE A 44 8.21 -14.79 -5.62
CA ILE A 44 9.03 -13.74 -6.24
C ILE A 44 10.43 -13.80 -5.61
N GLY A 45 11.42 -14.13 -6.42
CA GLY A 45 12.82 -14.23 -6.02
C GLY A 45 13.41 -12.89 -5.60
N PRO A 46 14.58 -12.90 -4.91
CA PRO A 46 15.25 -11.67 -4.52
C PRO A 46 15.53 -10.74 -5.72
N GLY A 47 15.12 -9.47 -5.62
CA GLY A 47 15.29 -8.47 -6.69
C GLY A 47 14.36 -8.65 -7.91
N ALA A 48 13.56 -9.71 -7.96
CA ALA A 48 12.60 -9.93 -9.04
C ALA A 48 11.30 -9.16 -8.80
N ILE A 49 10.63 -8.73 -9.87
CA ILE A 49 9.39 -7.96 -9.79
C ILE A 49 8.31 -8.63 -10.64
N TRP A 50 7.12 -8.73 -10.08
CA TRP A 50 5.89 -9.01 -10.82
C TRP A 50 4.92 -7.86 -10.66
N SER A 51 4.51 -7.29 -11.79
CA SER A 51 3.52 -6.22 -11.84
C SER A 51 2.33 -6.66 -12.67
N ILE A 52 1.16 -6.73 -12.04
CA ILE A 52 -0.11 -7.08 -12.65
C ILE A 52 -0.94 -5.79 -12.72
N ILE A 53 -1.24 -5.35 -13.94
CA ILE A 53 -1.91 -4.06 -14.18
C ILE A 53 -3.28 -4.31 -14.79
N ASN A 54 -4.31 -3.63 -14.26
CA ASN A 54 -5.69 -3.68 -14.76
C ASN A 54 -6.31 -5.09 -14.73
N ASN A 55 -5.84 -5.96 -13.84
CA ASN A 55 -6.52 -7.21 -13.54
C ASN A 55 -7.63 -6.97 -12.51
N ALA A 56 -8.88 -7.06 -12.93
CA ALA A 56 -10.02 -6.79 -12.05
C ALA A 56 -10.09 -7.74 -10.84
N ALA A 57 -9.67 -9.00 -11.02
CA ALA A 57 -9.70 -10.03 -9.99
C ALA A 57 -8.35 -10.73 -9.86
N SER A 58 -7.55 -10.29 -8.89
CA SER A 58 -6.31 -10.94 -8.49
C SER A 58 -6.57 -11.76 -7.21
N ASP A 59 -7.19 -12.93 -7.38
CA ASP A 59 -7.55 -13.83 -6.29
C ASP A 59 -6.48 -14.93 -6.15
N PHE A 60 -5.65 -14.81 -5.13
CA PHE A 60 -4.56 -15.74 -4.83
C PHE A 60 -5.09 -16.96 -4.06
N HIS A 61 -4.86 -18.16 -4.61
CA HIS A 61 -5.17 -19.45 -3.96
C HIS A 61 -3.89 -20.27 -3.72
N GLY A 62 -2.91 -19.65 -3.07
CA GLY A 62 -1.64 -20.24 -2.68
C GLY A 62 -0.87 -19.31 -1.75
N ASN A 63 0.28 -19.77 -1.27
CA ASN A 63 1.19 -18.95 -0.47
C ASN A 63 1.77 -17.81 -1.32
N ILE A 64 1.97 -16.65 -0.70
CA ILE A 64 2.65 -15.51 -1.33
C ILE A 64 3.99 -15.30 -0.64
N ASN A 65 5.08 -15.52 -1.37
CA ASN A 65 6.44 -15.35 -0.89
C ASN A 65 7.15 -14.28 -1.74
N VAL A 66 7.53 -13.16 -1.12
CA VAL A 66 8.29 -12.09 -1.78
C VAL A 66 9.67 -11.99 -1.16
N GLY A 67 10.69 -12.25 -1.97
CA GLY A 67 12.10 -12.20 -1.59
C GLY A 67 12.62 -10.78 -1.35
N LYS A 68 13.79 -10.69 -0.72
CA LYS A 68 14.45 -9.41 -0.42
C LYS A 68 14.64 -8.58 -1.69
N ASN A 69 14.29 -7.29 -1.64
CA ASN A 69 14.31 -6.35 -2.78
C ASN A 69 13.44 -6.78 -3.99
N GLY A 70 12.69 -7.88 -3.89
CA GLY A 70 11.70 -8.24 -4.90
C GLY A 70 10.39 -7.48 -4.67
N GLY A 71 9.45 -7.61 -5.60
CA GLY A 71 8.15 -6.96 -5.42
C GLY A 71 6.98 -7.57 -6.17
N LEU A 72 5.84 -7.67 -5.49
CA LEU A 72 4.54 -8.00 -6.04
C LEU A 72 3.70 -6.71 -6.11
N TYR A 73 3.31 -6.32 -7.32
CA TYR A 73 2.48 -5.14 -7.56
C TYR A 73 1.20 -5.57 -8.25
N VAL A 74 0.05 -5.19 -7.68
CA VAL A 74 -1.27 -5.39 -8.29
C VAL A 74 -1.94 -4.02 -8.35
N SER A 75 -2.20 -3.52 -9.55
CA SER A 75 -2.61 -2.13 -9.73
C SER A 75 -3.76 -1.96 -10.72
N ALA A 76 -4.60 -0.96 -10.49
CA ALA A 76 -5.57 -0.47 -11.48
C ALA A 76 -5.24 0.98 -11.84
N VAL A 77 -5.17 1.23 -13.15
CA VAL A 77 -4.88 2.54 -13.76
C VAL A 77 -5.96 2.99 -14.73
N ASP A 78 -7.08 2.25 -14.78
CA ASP A 78 -8.27 2.59 -15.55
C ASP A 78 -9.43 2.81 -14.56
N PRO A 79 -10.11 3.98 -14.60
CA PRO A 79 -11.21 4.29 -13.71
C PRO A 79 -12.44 3.40 -13.93
N LEU A 80 -12.48 2.55 -14.97
CA LEU A 80 -13.54 1.57 -15.21
C LEU A 80 -13.27 0.21 -14.54
N ILE A 81 -12.08 0.00 -13.97
CA ILE A 81 -11.65 -1.28 -13.41
C ILE A 81 -11.68 -1.22 -11.89
N THR A 82 -12.59 -1.99 -11.29
CA THR A 82 -12.59 -2.28 -9.85
C THR A 82 -11.48 -3.28 -9.56
N LEU A 83 -10.50 -2.89 -8.74
CA LEU A 83 -9.40 -3.77 -8.36
C LEU A 83 -9.78 -4.63 -7.16
N SER A 84 -9.72 -5.95 -7.35
CA SER A 84 -9.74 -6.94 -6.27
C SER A 84 -8.35 -7.59 -6.19
N ALA A 85 -7.74 -7.54 -5.01
CA ALA A 85 -6.51 -8.26 -4.68
C ALA A 85 -6.74 -9.00 -3.37
N THR A 86 -6.96 -10.32 -3.47
CA THR A 86 -7.40 -11.12 -2.34
C THR A 86 -6.59 -12.39 -2.14
N LEU A 87 -6.33 -12.73 -0.88
CA LEU A 87 -6.02 -14.09 -0.44
C LEU A 87 -7.08 -14.40 0.61
N TYR A 88 -8.02 -15.28 0.30
CA TYR A 88 -9.18 -15.58 1.16
C TYR A 88 -9.21 -17.07 1.52
N ASP A 89 -8.17 -17.53 2.22
CA ASP A 89 -8.04 -18.93 2.59
C ASP A 89 -7.31 -19.09 3.91
N SER A 90 -7.87 -19.86 4.82
CA SER A 90 -7.28 -20.08 6.15
C SER A 90 -6.05 -20.99 6.16
N ILE A 91 -5.66 -21.60 5.02
CA ILE A 91 -4.51 -22.52 4.96
C ILE A 91 -3.25 -21.91 4.33
N TYR A 92 -3.37 -20.82 3.57
CA TYR A 92 -2.25 -20.16 2.91
C TYR A 92 -1.75 -18.96 3.70
N GLY A 93 -0.48 -18.60 3.47
CA GLY A 93 0.16 -17.50 4.19
C GLY A 93 0.92 -16.54 3.29
N VAL A 94 1.31 -15.41 3.87
CA VAL A 94 2.13 -14.38 3.24
C VAL A 94 3.45 -14.23 3.99
N VAL A 95 4.57 -14.33 3.26
CA VAL A 95 5.91 -14.00 3.74
C VAL A 95 6.49 -12.91 2.84
N ASN A 96 6.63 -11.71 3.37
CA ASN A 96 7.12 -10.55 2.63
C ASN A 96 8.46 -10.07 3.18
N ASN A 97 9.52 -10.15 2.38
CA ASN A 97 10.83 -9.54 2.65
C ASN A 97 11.18 -8.43 1.63
N GLY A 98 10.28 -8.15 0.69
CA GLY A 98 10.43 -7.17 -0.38
C GLY A 98 9.31 -6.13 -0.32
N VAL A 99 8.60 -5.93 -1.43
CA VAL A 99 7.44 -5.03 -1.52
C VAL A 99 6.20 -5.80 -1.95
N ILE A 100 5.09 -5.63 -1.25
CA ILE A 100 3.75 -5.99 -1.73
C ILE A 100 2.96 -4.69 -1.85
N SER A 101 2.43 -4.39 -3.04
CA SER A 101 1.68 -3.14 -3.27
C SER A 101 0.40 -3.41 -4.04
N PHE A 102 -0.73 -3.20 -3.37
CA PHE A 102 -2.05 -3.16 -4.00
C PHE A 102 -2.47 -1.70 -4.18
N ASN A 103 -2.64 -1.27 -5.43
CA ASN A 103 -2.81 0.13 -5.78
C ASN A 103 -4.03 0.35 -6.70
N ALA A 104 -5.10 0.87 -6.13
CA ALA A 104 -6.33 1.28 -6.81
C ALA A 104 -6.50 2.81 -6.84
N ILE A 105 -5.44 3.61 -6.68
CA ILE A 105 -5.57 5.08 -6.66
C ILE A 105 -6.20 5.60 -7.97
N LYS A 106 -5.80 5.04 -9.12
CA LYS A 106 -6.28 5.42 -10.45
C LYS A 106 -7.35 4.44 -10.98
N GLY A 107 -7.80 3.50 -10.15
CA GLY A 107 -8.84 2.53 -10.50
C GLY A 107 -10.25 3.09 -10.30
N TYR A 108 -11.26 2.23 -10.47
CA TYR A 108 -12.62 2.55 -10.08
C TYR A 108 -12.70 2.88 -8.57
N SER A 109 -13.71 3.65 -8.17
CA SER A 109 -13.85 4.16 -6.79
C SER A 109 -13.95 3.06 -5.72
N ASN A 110 -14.48 1.89 -6.09
CA ASN A 110 -14.52 0.69 -5.24
C ASN A 110 -13.29 -0.20 -5.48
N TYR A 111 -12.86 -0.89 -4.42
CA TYR A 111 -11.77 -1.86 -4.44
C TYR A 111 -11.94 -2.89 -3.32
N ILE A 112 -11.26 -4.03 -3.44
CA ILE A 112 -11.28 -5.11 -2.45
C ILE A 112 -9.83 -5.53 -2.16
N PHE A 113 -9.34 -5.20 -0.96
CA PHE A 113 -8.01 -5.62 -0.50
C PHE A 113 -8.13 -6.46 0.77
N ILE A 114 -7.93 -7.76 0.63
CA ILE A 114 -8.08 -8.71 1.73
C ILE A 114 -6.93 -9.71 1.69
N ILE A 115 -6.16 -9.77 2.77
CA ILE A 115 -5.29 -10.91 3.06
C ILE A 115 -5.88 -11.58 4.29
N MET A 116 -6.35 -12.82 4.13
CA MET A 116 -6.87 -13.66 5.20
C MET A 116 -6.23 -15.04 5.08
N GLY A 117 -5.26 -15.32 5.96
CA GLY A 117 -4.38 -16.48 5.86
C GLY A 117 -4.03 -17.15 7.20
N ASN A 118 -3.36 -18.30 7.19
CA ASN A 118 -2.79 -18.88 8.42
C ASN A 118 -1.59 -18.11 8.96
N LYS A 119 -0.86 -17.40 8.07
CA LYS A 119 0.34 -16.66 8.41
C LYS A 119 0.45 -15.32 7.68
N LEU A 120 0.89 -14.29 8.40
CA LEU A 120 1.47 -13.06 7.88
C LEU A 120 2.83 -12.84 8.56
N MET A 121 3.91 -12.86 7.79
CA MET A 121 5.24 -12.44 8.21
C MET A 121 5.73 -11.31 7.32
N ASN A 122 5.61 -10.07 7.79
CA ASN A 122 6.05 -8.88 7.05
C ASN A 122 7.37 -8.32 7.61
N ASN A 123 8.46 -8.54 6.87
CA ASN A 123 9.77 -7.93 7.12
C ASN A 123 10.10 -6.81 6.12
N GLY A 124 9.38 -6.76 4.99
CA GLY A 124 9.50 -5.76 3.95
C GLY A 124 8.45 -4.64 4.07
N ASP A 125 7.99 -4.14 2.93
CA ASP A 125 6.98 -3.10 2.83
C ASP A 125 5.68 -3.64 2.23
N LEU A 126 4.53 -3.32 2.85
CA LEU A 126 3.21 -3.71 2.36
C LEU A 126 2.32 -2.46 2.24
N PHE A 127 1.73 -2.24 1.06
CA PHE A 127 0.91 -1.07 0.76
C PHE A 127 -0.48 -1.46 0.26
N TYR A 128 -1.51 -0.90 0.89
CA TYR A 128 -2.87 -0.83 0.37
C TYR A 128 -3.18 0.63 0.06
N SER A 129 -3.38 0.95 -1.21
CA SER A 129 -3.52 2.34 -1.68
C SER A 129 -4.75 2.49 -2.56
N ALA A 130 -5.56 3.51 -2.31
CA ALA A 130 -6.77 3.78 -3.09
C ALA A 130 -7.09 5.28 -3.19
N SER A 131 -8.04 5.66 -4.04
CA SER A 131 -8.48 7.06 -4.15
C SER A 131 -9.21 7.51 -2.88
N GLY A 132 -10.13 6.69 -2.37
CA GLY A 132 -11.06 7.09 -1.31
C GLY A 132 -12.31 7.81 -1.81
N GLU A 133 -12.58 7.76 -3.12
CA GLU A 133 -13.89 8.16 -3.66
C GLU A 133 -15.00 7.21 -3.18
N GLY A 134 -14.70 5.91 -3.10
CA GLY A 134 -15.56 4.89 -2.51
C GLY A 134 -15.21 4.57 -1.05
N SER A 135 -16.14 3.89 -0.39
CA SER A 135 -15.96 3.35 0.97
C SER A 135 -15.94 1.83 0.91
N THR A 136 -14.91 1.22 1.49
CA THR A 136 -14.71 -0.23 1.50
C THR A 136 -14.02 -0.69 2.79
N VAL A 137 -14.12 -1.99 3.05
CA VAL A 137 -13.44 -2.65 4.15
C VAL A 137 -12.22 -3.36 3.60
N SER A 138 -11.04 -3.04 4.13
CA SER A 138 -9.81 -3.76 3.83
C SER A 138 -9.35 -4.54 5.05
N SER A 139 -8.63 -5.64 4.84
CA SER A 139 -8.11 -6.39 5.98
C SER A 139 -6.82 -7.14 5.70
N ILE A 140 -6.06 -7.34 6.79
CA ILE A 140 -4.93 -8.26 6.87
C ILE A 140 -5.13 -9.11 8.13
N LYS A 141 -5.85 -10.23 7.99
CA LYS A 141 -6.18 -11.15 9.07
C LYS A 141 -5.31 -12.40 8.97
N SER A 142 -4.72 -12.80 10.09
CA SER A 142 -4.00 -14.06 10.16
C SER A 142 -3.94 -14.62 11.57
N THR A 143 -3.86 -15.95 11.70
CA THR A 143 -3.68 -16.63 12.98
C THR A 143 -2.27 -16.50 13.53
N ASP A 144 -1.25 -16.45 12.67
CA ASP A 144 0.12 -16.09 13.01
C ASP A 144 0.45 -14.75 12.32
N TRP A 145 0.41 -13.66 13.08
CA TRP A 145 0.53 -12.30 12.54
C TRP A 145 1.74 -11.60 13.15
N THR A 146 2.73 -11.32 12.31
CA THR A 146 3.95 -10.61 12.69
C THR A 146 4.31 -9.55 11.65
N ASN A 147 4.52 -8.31 12.12
CA ASN A 147 5.10 -7.21 11.35
C ASN A 147 6.39 -6.72 12.01
N ASN A 148 7.52 -6.88 11.31
CA ASN A 148 8.81 -6.27 11.65
C ASN A 148 9.18 -5.11 10.70
N GLY A 149 8.53 -5.07 9.53
CA GLY A 149 8.78 -4.10 8.48
C GLY A 149 7.84 -2.90 8.52
N PHE A 150 7.31 -2.54 7.37
CA PHE A 150 6.44 -1.39 7.16
C PHE A 150 5.11 -1.83 6.54
N ILE A 151 3.99 -1.30 7.05
CA ILE A 151 2.67 -1.47 6.45
C ILE A 151 2.03 -0.09 6.29
N GLN A 152 1.43 0.20 5.13
CA GLN A 152 0.71 1.44 4.91
C GLN A 152 -0.66 1.22 4.27
N PHE A 153 -1.65 1.87 4.88
CA PHE A 153 -2.98 2.06 4.35
C PHE A 153 -3.12 3.53 3.94
N TYR A 154 -3.33 3.76 2.65
CA TYR A 154 -3.37 5.09 2.06
C TYR A 154 -4.67 5.30 1.30
N GLN A 155 -5.30 6.44 1.56
CA GLN A 155 -6.26 7.05 0.64
C GLN A 155 -5.84 8.46 0.26
N GLU A 156 -6.10 8.84 -0.99
CA GLU A 156 -5.93 10.23 -1.44
C GLU A 156 -6.91 11.16 -0.72
N MET A 157 -8.15 10.73 -0.52
CA MET A 157 -9.16 11.45 0.27
C MET A 157 -9.84 10.57 1.32
N LYS A 158 -10.31 11.18 2.41
CA LYS A 158 -10.97 10.46 3.50
C LYS A 158 -12.36 9.94 3.10
N SER A 159 -12.57 8.63 3.20
CA SER A 159 -13.90 8.01 3.11
C SER A 159 -14.37 7.35 4.40
N ASP A 160 -15.48 6.61 4.34
CA ASP A 160 -15.93 5.75 5.46
C ASP A 160 -15.19 4.40 5.48
N SER A 161 -14.19 4.22 4.60
CA SER A 161 -13.33 3.05 4.59
C SER A 161 -12.62 2.86 5.92
N TYR A 162 -12.48 1.60 6.32
CA TYR A 162 -11.71 1.20 7.49
C TYR A 162 -10.97 -0.11 7.25
N VAL A 163 -9.94 -0.33 8.07
CA VAL A 163 -9.06 -1.49 8.02
C VAL A 163 -9.24 -2.35 9.26
N TYR A 164 -9.16 -3.67 9.10
CA TYR A 164 -8.96 -4.62 10.19
C TYR A 164 -7.58 -5.29 10.10
N LEU A 165 -6.90 -5.40 11.24
CA LEU A 165 -5.59 -6.04 11.36
C LEU A 165 -5.63 -7.16 12.40
N GLY A 166 -5.08 -8.32 12.04
CA GLY A 166 -5.10 -9.52 12.87
C GLY A 166 -6.47 -10.21 12.90
N MET A 167 -6.51 -11.40 13.49
CA MET A 167 -7.75 -12.15 13.74
C MET A 167 -8.48 -11.63 14.97
N ASP A 168 -9.78 -11.38 14.85
CA ASP A 168 -10.60 -10.76 15.90
C ASP A 168 -10.47 -11.49 17.25
N GLY A 169 -10.27 -10.72 18.32
CA GLY A 169 -10.06 -11.25 19.68
C GLY A 169 -8.76 -12.02 19.88
N LYS A 170 -7.90 -12.14 18.87
CA LYS A 170 -6.54 -12.69 18.98
C LYS A 170 -5.53 -11.55 19.13
N THR A 171 -4.27 -11.93 19.29
CA THR A 171 -3.15 -11.00 19.35
C THR A 171 -2.42 -10.95 18.02
N MET A 172 -1.82 -9.80 17.74
CA MET A 172 -0.94 -9.58 16.62
C MET A 172 0.37 -8.94 17.10
N LEU A 173 1.51 -9.34 16.53
CA LEU A 173 2.82 -8.82 16.93
C LEU A 173 3.30 -7.74 15.96
N ASN A 174 3.40 -6.49 16.45
CA ASN A 174 3.94 -5.37 15.69
C ASN A 174 5.25 -4.87 16.34
N ASN A 175 6.38 -5.14 15.69
CA ASN A 175 7.68 -4.53 16.01
C ASN A 175 8.10 -3.47 14.99
N GLY A 176 7.33 -3.34 13.92
CA GLY A 176 7.58 -2.43 12.82
C GLY A 176 6.76 -1.14 12.90
N GLN A 177 6.53 -0.56 11.73
CA GLN A 177 5.76 0.68 11.56
C GLN A 177 4.48 0.39 10.76
N ILE A 178 3.35 0.92 11.21
CA ILE A 178 2.06 0.83 10.52
C ILE A 178 1.49 2.23 10.36
N CYS A 179 1.25 2.65 9.13
CA CYS A 179 0.81 4.01 8.80
C CYS A 179 -0.59 4.04 8.19
N PHE A 180 -1.37 5.03 8.58
CA PHE A 180 -2.71 5.30 8.06
C PHE A 180 -2.77 6.74 7.54
N THR A 181 -3.10 6.91 6.27
CA THR A 181 -3.28 8.23 5.64
C THR A 181 -4.70 8.34 5.12
N ASN A 182 -5.47 9.29 5.65
CA ASN A 182 -6.90 9.41 5.34
C ASN A 182 -7.65 8.07 5.50
N GLN A 183 -7.26 7.27 6.48
CA GLN A 183 -7.77 5.91 6.69
C GLN A 183 -8.25 5.71 8.12
N ASN A 184 -9.35 4.96 8.26
CA ASN A 184 -9.77 4.51 9.58
C ASN A 184 -9.17 3.16 9.90
N TRP A 185 -8.88 2.94 11.17
CA TRP A 185 -8.54 1.63 11.69
C TRP A 185 -9.47 1.26 12.82
N TYR A 186 -10.06 0.07 12.72
CA TYR A 186 -10.88 -0.49 13.77
C TYR A 186 -10.08 -1.57 14.48
N GLN A 187 -9.72 -1.33 15.74
CA GLN A 187 -8.97 -2.30 16.53
C GLN A 187 -9.92 -3.35 17.08
N LEU A 188 -9.75 -4.58 16.59
CA LEU A 188 -10.45 -5.79 17.05
C LEU A 188 -9.51 -6.80 17.72
N THR A 189 -8.21 -6.51 17.76
CA THR A 189 -7.14 -7.45 18.11
C THR A 189 -6.21 -6.88 19.18
N GLY A 190 -5.69 -7.75 20.03
CA GLY A 190 -4.66 -7.39 20.99
C GLY A 190 -3.35 -7.08 20.28
N LEU A 191 -2.57 -6.16 20.83
CA LEU A 191 -1.39 -5.60 20.20
C LEU A 191 -0.17 -5.93 21.04
N LEU A 192 0.69 -6.81 20.55
CA LEU A 192 1.97 -7.14 21.16
C LEU A 192 3.11 -6.46 20.41
N GLY A 193 4.25 -6.34 21.07
CA GLY A 193 5.47 -5.81 20.47
C GLY A 193 5.80 -4.40 20.94
N LYS A 194 6.65 -3.74 20.16
CA LYS A 194 7.26 -2.45 20.47
C LYS A 194 7.30 -1.49 19.28
N GLY A 195 6.41 -1.73 18.31
CA GLY A 195 6.36 -0.97 17.08
C GLY A 195 5.59 0.33 17.25
N CYS A 196 5.19 0.92 16.13
CA CYS A 196 4.39 2.14 16.12
C CYS A 196 3.22 2.05 15.13
N PHE A 197 2.08 2.61 15.54
CA PHE A 197 0.93 2.93 14.68
C PHE A 197 0.87 4.43 14.50
N THR A 198 0.84 4.91 13.25
CA THR A 198 0.84 6.33 12.95
C THR A 198 -0.41 6.74 12.19
N ALA A 199 -1.16 7.68 12.75
CA ALA A 199 -2.24 8.38 12.07
C ALA A 199 -1.68 9.66 11.43
N GLN A 200 -2.02 9.89 10.16
CA GLN A 200 -1.72 11.12 9.45
C GLN A 200 -2.88 11.59 8.59
N ALA A 201 -2.86 12.89 8.27
CA ALA A 201 -3.96 13.58 7.61
C ALA A 201 -5.27 13.40 8.39
N GLN A 202 -6.32 12.87 7.75
CA GLN A 202 -7.65 12.72 8.37
C GLN A 202 -7.88 11.33 9.00
N SER A 203 -6.81 10.57 9.26
CA SER A 203 -6.92 9.21 9.78
C SER A 203 -7.49 9.15 11.19
N SER A 204 -8.30 8.14 11.47
CA SER A 204 -8.91 7.95 12.78
C SER A 204 -8.78 6.52 13.27
N PHE A 205 -8.49 6.35 14.56
CA PHE A 205 -8.43 5.05 15.21
C PHE A 205 -9.68 4.86 16.07
N TYR A 206 -10.35 3.74 15.86
CA TYR A 206 -11.47 3.32 16.68
C TYR A 206 -11.06 2.07 17.48
N PHE A 207 -10.85 2.26 18.78
CA PHE A 207 -10.53 1.20 19.71
C PHE A 207 -11.84 0.60 20.27
N ILE A 208 -12.34 -0.39 19.55
CA ILE A 208 -13.61 -1.07 19.85
C ILE A 208 -13.39 -2.11 20.95
N ASN A 209 -12.22 -2.77 20.97
CA ASN A 209 -11.95 -3.86 21.88
C ASN A 209 -10.83 -3.50 22.87
N THR A 210 -11.12 -2.53 23.73
CA THR A 210 -10.20 -1.98 24.75
C THR A 210 -9.93 -2.94 25.91
N ASN A 211 -10.60 -4.09 25.95
CA ASN A 211 -10.31 -5.17 26.91
C ASN A 211 -9.11 -6.03 26.48
N LEU A 212 -8.73 -6.00 25.21
CA LEU A 212 -7.61 -6.79 24.70
C LEU A 212 -6.29 -6.21 25.18
N GLN A 213 -5.32 -7.10 25.37
CA GLN A 213 -3.97 -6.71 25.78
C GLN A 213 -3.33 -5.79 24.74
N ILE A 214 -2.71 -4.73 25.21
CA ILE A 214 -1.85 -3.85 24.43
C ILE A 214 -0.54 -3.74 25.17
N SER A 215 0.57 -3.95 24.46
CA SER A 215 1.92 -3.86 25.00
C SER A 215 2.24 -2.43 25.43
N GLU A 216 2.93 -2.28 26.55
CA GLU A 216 3.35 -0.97 27.07
C GLU A 216 4.32 -0.25 26.11
N ASP A 217 5.07 -1.00 25.30
CA ASP A 217 6.01 -0.43 24.32
C ASP A 217 5.35 -0.11 22.97
N GLN A 218 4.03 -0.29 22.85
CA GLN A 218 3.30 -0.03 21.61
C GLN A 218 2.86 1.44 21.55
N ILE A 219 3.39 2.19 20.59
CA ILE A 219 3.08 3.63 20.45
C ILE A 219 1.99 3.88 19.41
N PHE A 220 1.05 4.77 19.73
CA PHE A 220 0.12 5.39 18.80
C PHE A 220 0.52 6.86 18.58
N TYR A 221 0.96 7.18 17.38
CA TYR A 221 1.45 8.51 17.04
C TYR A 221 0.45 9.28 16.17
N LEU A 222 0.06 10.46 16.64
CA LEU A 222 -0.77 11.43 15.93
C LEU A 222 0.13 12.49 15.31
N THR A 223 0.36 12.42 14.00
CA THR A 223 1.33 13.30 13.32
C THR A 223 0.84 14.72 13.12
N ASN A 224 -0.47 14.95 13.07
CA ASN A 224 -1.06 16.24 12.75
C ASN A 224 -2.44 16.43 13.38
N GLY A 225 -3.07 17.56 13.07
CA GLY A 225 -4.24 18.07 13.76
C GLY A 225 -5.61 17.59 13.29
N GLN A 226 -5.75 16.69 12.31
CA GLN A 226 -7.07 16.14 11.94
C GLN A 226 -7.24 14.68 12.33
N THR A 227 -6.23 14.09 12.97
CA THR A 227 -6.30 12.71 13.42
C THR A 227 -7.15 12.58 14.68
N SER A 228 -7.76 11.41 14.86
CA SER A 228 -8.61 11.13 16.02
C SER A 228 -8.36 9.74 16.60
N ILE A 229 -8.53 9.60 17.91
CA ILE A 229 -8.73 8.33 18.60
C ILE A 229 -10.08 8.37 19.30
N MET A 230 -10.94 7.40 19.01
CA MET A 230 -12.16 7.14 19.77
C MET A 230 -12.06 5.74 20.40
N ALA A 231 -12.34 5.63 21.69
CA ALA A 231 -12.23 4.36 22.42
C ALA A 231 -13.49 4.01 23.19
N ILE A 232 -13.74 2.72 23.40
CA ILE A 232 -14.76 2.27 24.35
C ILE A 232 -14.20 2.33 25.77
N GLY A 233 -14.85 3.09 26.66
CA GLY A 233 -14.49 3.13 28.07
C GLY A 233 -14.81 1.82 28.80
N GLN A 234 -14.03 1.50 29.83
CA GLN A 234 -14.16 0.30 30.65
C GLN A 234 -14.43 0.65 32.12
N THR A 235 -15.17 -0.20 32.83
CA THR A 235 -15.41 -0.05 34.27
C THR A 235 -14.35 -0.75 35.12
N ASN A 236 -13.72 -1.79 34.58
CA ASN A 236 -12.75 -2.62 35.28
C ASN A 236 -11.45 -2.66 34.48
N ASP A 237 -10.31 -2.39 35.14
CA ASP A 237 -8.96 -2.53 34.57
C ASP A 237 -8.79 -1.87 33.17
N PRO A 238 -9.07 -0.56 33.04
CA PRO A 238 -8.88 0.15 31.77
C PRO A 238 -7.41 0.05 31.34
N ARG A 239 -7.19 -0.41 30.11
CA ARG A 239 -5.84 -0.49 29.52
C ARG A 239 -5.27 0.91 29.30
N THR A 240 -3.95 1.06 29.32
CA THR A 240 -3.31 2.34 28.98
C THR A 240 -2.94 2.34 27.49
N PHE A 241 -3.38 3.36 26.76
CA PHE A 241 -2.91 3.62 25.40
C PHE A 241 -1.78 4.65 25.43
N HIS A 242 -0.61 4.30 24.91
CA HIS A 242 0.53 5.21 24.82
C HIS A 242 0.44 6.05 23.55
N VAL A 243 0.07 7.32 23.72
CA VAL A 243 -0.21 8.26 22.62
C VAL A 243 0.87 9.33 22.56
N ARG A 244 1.31 9.69 21.36
CA ARG A 244 2.28 10.76 21.12
C ARG A 244 1.74 11.75 20.09
N GLY A 245 2.18 13.00 20.19
CA GLY A 245 1.76 14.07 19.27
C GLY A 245 0.36 14.64 19.53
N PHE A 246 -0.24 14.37 20.69
CA PHE A 246 -1.54 14.95 21.05
C PHE A 246 -1.44 16.47 21.22
N GLY A 247 -2.28 17.24 20.53
CA GLY A 247 -2.26 18.69 20.55
C GLY A 247 -2.59 19.36 19.23
N THR A 248 -2.38 20.67 19.20
CA THR A 248 -2.66 21.56 18.08
C THR A 248 -1.39 21.84 17.29
N THR A 249 -1.38 21.49 16.01
CA THR A 249 -0.30 21.80 15.08
C THR A 249 -0.86 22.59 13.91
N ASN A 250 -0.25 23.74 13.59
CA ASN A 250 -0.70 24.64 12.52
C ASN A 250 -2.19 25.04 12.63
N GLY A 251 -2.67 25.29 13.86
CA GLY A 251 -4.04 25.71 14.12
C GLY A 251 -5.09 24.61 14.03
N VAL A 252 -4.69 23.34 13.89
CA VAL A 252 -5.60 22.20 13.84
C VAL A 252 -5.27 21.23 14.96
N ALA A 253 -6.28 20.81 15.74
CA ALA A 253 -6.13 19.99 16.94
C ALA A 253 -6.61 18.55 16.72
N ASN A 254 -5.73 17.58 16.99
CA ASN A 254 -6.17 16.19 17.06
C ASN A 254 -6.99 15.91 18.32
N LYS A 255 -7.73 14.80 18.28
CA LYS A 255 -8.75 14.49 19.28
C LYS A 255 -8.52 13.12 19.89
N ILE A 256 -8.77 13.02 21.19
CA ILE A 256 -8.83 11.76 21.93
C ILE A 256 -10.18 11.74 22.65
N GLY A 257 -10.98 10.71 22.44
CA GLY A 257 -12.33 10.64 22.95
C GLY A 257 -12.85 9.24 23.22
N LEU A 258 -14.08 9.20 23.72
CA LEU A 258 -14.83 7.99 24.01
C LEU A 258 -16.10 7.91 23.18
N THR A 259 -16.60 6.70 22.94
CA THR A 259 -17.80 6.45 22.13
C THR A 259 -19.12 6.87 22.77
N ALA A 260 -19.10 7.79 23.73
CA ALA A 260 -20.25 8.38 24.39
C ALA A 260 -19.89 9.76 24.95
N THR A 261 -20.89 10.62 25.18
CA THR A 261 -20.68 11.97 25.71
C THR A 261 -19.92 11.92 27.03
N LEU A 262 -18.84 12.68 27.12
CA LEU A 262 -17.99 12.70 28.31
C LEU A 262 -18.78 13.23 29.50
N SER A 263 -18.75 12.47 30.59
CA SER A 263 -19.46 12.80 31.82
C SER A 263 -18.68 12.27 33.02
N SER A 264 -18.56 13.08 34.07
CA SER A 264 -17.82 12.70 35.26
C SER A 264 -18.60 11.67 36.10
N PRO A 265 -17.93 10.69 36.75
CA PRO A 265 -18.55 9.83 37.75
C PRO A 265 -19.03 10.61 38.99
N THR A 266 -18.42 11.78 39.26
CA THR A 266 -18.75 12.63 40.42
C THR A 266 -19.40 13.93 39.93
N PRO A 267 -20.61 14.28 40.43
CA PRO A 267 -21.28 15.52 40.07
C PRO A 267 -20.39 16.76 40.28
N GLY A 268 -20.38 17.67 39.31
CA GLY A 268 -19.62 18.92 39.36
C GLY A 268 -18.11 18.79 39.14
N LYS A 269 -17.59 17.60 38.79
CA LYS A 269 -16.19 17.40 38.38
C LYS A 269 -16.05 17.34 36.87
N SER A 270 -14.84 17.64 36.39
CA SER A 270 -14.48 17.54 34.98
C SER A 270 -14.65 16.10 34.49
N PRO A 271 -15.18 15.86 33.27
CA PRO A 271 -15.30 14.53 32.69
C PRO A 271 -13.98 14.03 32.06
N PHE A 272 -12.88 14.72 32.35
CA PHE A 272 -11.52 14.24 32.14
C PHE A 272 -10.61 14.68 33.30
N SER A 273 -9.45 14.04 33.43
CA SER A 273 -8.37 14.51 34.29
C SER A 273 -7.02 14.30 33.61
N TYR A 274 -6.02 15.12 33.97
CA TYR A 274 -4.65 14.96 33.51
C TYR A 274 -3.71 14.93 34.72
N ASN A 275 -2.91 13.88 34.81
CA ASN A 275 -1.86 13.72 35.81
C ASN A 275 -0.52 14.16 35.21
N ALA A 276 -0.05 15.34 35.60
CA ALA A 276 1.18 15.93 35.08
C ALA A 276 2.46 15.18 35.47
N ARG A 277 2.43 14.36 36.54
CA ARG A 277 3.58 13.55 36.97
C ARG A 277 3.84 12.39 36.02
N ASP A 278 2.76 11.71 35.64
CA ASP A 278 2.82 10.46 34.87
C ASP A 278 2.46 10.66 33.39
N GLY A 279 2.04 11.88 33.00
CA GLY A 279 1.65 12.20 31.63
C GLY A 279 0.31 11.60 31.20
N THR A 280 -0.55 11.25 32.16
CA THR A 280 -1.75 10.45 31.90
C THR A 280 -3.01 11.32 31.79
N LEU A 281 -3.68 11.26 30.63
CA LEU A 281 -5.03 11.77 30.39
C LEU A 281 -6.05 10.65 30.61
N THR A 282 -6.98 10.86 31.52
CA THR A 282 -8.06 9.92 31.81
C THR A 282 -9.39 10.55 31.42
N LEU A 283 -10.16 9.86 30.57
CA LEU A 283 -11.51 10.29 30.15
C LEU A 283 -12.59 9.48 30.87
N TYR A 284 -13.76 10.09 31.06
CA TYR A 284 -14.88 9.47 31.76
C TYR A 284 -16.20 9.55 30.98
N VAL A 285 -16.99 8.48 31.06
CA VAL A 285 -18.41 8.44 30.72
C VAL A 285 -19.12 7.80 31.90
N GLY A 286 -19.52 8.62 32.88
CA GLY A 286 -20.02 8.16 34.15
C GLY A 286 -19.01 7.25 34.84
N LEU A 287 -19.36 5.99 35.06
CA LEU A 287 -18.48 4.98 35.68
C LEU A 287 -17.48 4.34 34.72
N TYR A 288 -17.64 4.53 33.41
CA TYR A 288 -16.70 4.02 32.40
C TYR A 288 -15.54 4.98 32.25
N THR A 289 -14.34 4.46 32.12
CA THR A 289 -13.12 5.25 31.99
C THR A 289 -12.16 4.64 30.98
N GLN A 290 -11.29 5.46 30.42
CA GLN A 290 -10.21 5.02 29.56
C GLN A 290 -8.99 5.90 29.78
N ILE A 291 -7.82 5.26 29.75
CA ILE A 291 -6.54 5.86 30.09
C ILE A 291 -5.70 6.02 28.82
N PHE A 292 -5.14 7.22 28.67
CA PHE A 292 -4.20 7.57 27.60
C PHE A 292 -2.95 8.20 28.23
N GLU A 293 -1.78 7.62 28.02
CA GLU A 293 -0.51 8.22 28.39
C GLU A 293 -0.06 9.11 27.22
N ILE A 294 -0.22 10.43 27.36
CA ILE A 294 0.00 11.42 26.29
C ILE A 294 1.33 12.16 26.40
N GLY A 295 2.12 11.88 27.44
CA GLY A 295 3.34 12.57 27.83
C GLY A 295 3.14 13.65 28.90
N THR A 296 4.24 14.07 29.50
CA THR A 296 4.30 15.14 30.50
C THR A 296 4.35 16.53 29.84
N GLY A 297 4.03 17.58 30.61
CA GLY A 297 4.24 18.98 30.21
C GLY A 297 3.02 19.69 29.61
N TYR A 298 1.84 19.06 29.58
CA TYR A 298 0.62 19.71 29.11
C TYR A 298 0.08 20.68 30.16
N ASP A 299 -0.40 21.84 29.71
CA ASP A 299 -1.12 22.81 30.54
C ASP A 299 -2.59 22.42 30.69
N TYR A 300 -3.03 22.11 31.90
CA TYR A 300 -4.40 21.69 32.17
C TYR A 300 -5.46 22.68 31.65
N THR A 301 -5.15 23.97 31.56
CA THR A 301 -6.10 25.01 31.14
C THR A 301 -6.36 25.03 29.64
N GLN A 302 -5.54 24.33 28.84
CA GLN A 302 -5.66 24.29 27.37
C GLN A 302 -6.42 23.07 26.86
N PHE A 303 -6.87 22.19 27.74
CA PHE A 303 -7.75 21.09 27.38
C PHE A 303 -9.19 21.58 27.20
N GLU A 304 -9.82 21.15 26.12
CA GLU A 304 -11.20 21.53 25.78
C GLU A 304 -12.00 20.28 25.42
N ILE A 305 -13.23 20.19 25.94
CA ILE A 305 -14.18 19.13 25.57
C ILE A 305 -14.84 19.54 24.26
N VAL A 306 -14.73 18.67 23.26
CA VAL A 306 -15.22 18.91 21.90
C VAL A 306 -15.98 17.71 21.38
N SER A 307 -16.69 17.93 20.27
CA SER A 307 -17.28 16.85 19.50
C SER A 307 -16.25 16.28 18.52
N ASP A 308 -16.25 14.96 18.37
CA ASP A 308 -15.57 14.31 17.25
C ASP A 308 -16.56 14.10 16.10
N THR A 309 -16.20 14.62 14.93
CA THR A 309 -17.00 14.54 13.71
C THR A 309 -16.23 13.84 12.59
N SER A 310 -15.19 13.09 12.95
CA SER A 310 -14.34 12.38 12.00
C SER A 310 -15.17 11.37 11.23
N ARG A 311 -14.94 11.30 9.92
CA ARG A 311 -15.73 10.47 9.01
C ARG A 311 -15.41 8.99 9.19
N GLY A 312 -16.44 8.14 9.24
CA GLY A 312 -16.32 6.68 9.31
C GLY A 312 -15.83 6.14 10.67
N ILE A 313 -15.95 6.90 11.75
CA ILE A 313 -15.87 6.43 13.14
C ILE A 313 -17.05 7.01 13.92
N PRO A 314 -17.40 6.52 15.14
CA PRO A 314 -18.50 7.07 15.92
C PRO A 314 -18.34 8.58 16.16
N GLN A 315 -19.34 9.35 15.71
CA GLN A 315 -19.38 10.80 15.87
C GLN A 315 -20.16 11.15 17.13
N ILE A 316 -19.46 11.63 18.16
CA ILE A 316 -20.02 11.80 19.49
C ILE A 316 -19.98 13.27 19.88
N TYR A 317 -21.16 13.82 20.19
CA TYR A 317 -21.29 15.16 20.72
C TYR A 317 -20.64 15.25 22.11
N LEU A 318 -19.68 16.18 22.26
CA LEU A 318 -18.88 16.34 23.49
C LEU A 318 -18.25 15.02 23.97
N GLY A 319 -17.89 14.14 23.04
CA GLY A 319 -17.30 12.83 23.31
C GLY A 319 -15.78 12.81 23.35
N ALA A 320 -15.12 13.93 23.05
CA ALA A 320 -13.67 14.00 22.92
C ALA A 320 -13.07 15.18 23.67
N VAL A 321 -11.76 15.12 23.86
CA VAL A 321 -10.93 16.21 24.33
C VAL A 321 -9.92 16.55 23.23
N GLN A 322 -9.69 17.84 23.05
CA GLN A 322 -8.55 18.35 22.29
C GLN A 322 -7.67 19.19 23.21
N TYR A 323 -6.42 19.40 22.81
CA TYR A 323 -5.49 20.29 23.49
C TYR A 323 -5.13 21.45 22.55
N ASN A 324 -5.46 22.67 22.99
CA ASN A 324 -5.40 23.89 22.18
C ASN A 324 -3.98 24.47 22.01
N GLY A 325 -3.00 23.90 22.72
CA GLY A 325 -1.58 24.23 22.55
C GLY A 325 -0.83 23.23 21.67
N PRO A 326 0.43 23.51 21.33
CA PRO A 326 1.30 22.54 20.67
C PRO A 326 1.62 21.35 21.60
N PRO A 327 1.84 20.13 21.06
CA PRO A 327 2.32 19.00 21.85
C PRO A 327 3.60 19.41 22.62
N PRO A 328 3.68 19.23 23.95
CA PRO A 328 4.83 19.68 24.75
C PRO A 328 6.16 19.05 24.35
N ASN A 329 6.10 17.80 23.87
CA ASN A 329 7.23 17.07 23.31
C ASN A 329 6.96 16.83 21.82
N PRO A 330 7.20 17.84 20.96
CA PRO A 330 6.94 17.73 19.53
C PRO A 330 7.97 16.81 18.86
N GLY A 331 7.59 16.27 17.71
CA GLY A 331 8.43 15.40 16.91
C GLY A 331 7.98 13.95 16.90
N MET A 332 8.69 13.15 16.12
CA MET A 332 8.43 11.73 15.97
C MET A 332 9.01 10.95 17.15
N PRO A 333 8.23 10.07 17.80
CA PRO A 333 8.75 9.19 18.85
C PRO A 333 9.86 8.26 18.33
N PRO A 334 10.86 7.89 19.14
CA PRO A 334 11.95 6.99 18.74
C PRO A 334 11.50 5.63 18.20
N GLU A 335 10.35 5.14 18.66
CA GLU A 335 9.74 3.87 18.24
C GLU A 335 9.11 3.98 16.84
N CYS A 336 8.78 5.19 16.41
CA CYS A 336 8.13 5.48 15.15
C CYS A 336 9.13 5.83 14.04
N LYS A 337 8.73 5.55 12.80
CA LYS A 337 9.47 5.92 11.58
C LYS A 337 8.57 6.72 10.65
N PRO A 338 9.12 7.59 9.78
CA PRO A 338 8.32 8.28 8.79
C PRO A 338 7.52 7.31 7.92
N CYS A 339 6.28 7.69 7.62
CA CYS A 339 5.46 6.94 6.68
C CYS A 339 6.07 7.02 5.27
N LYS A 340 6.14 5.87 4.59
CA LYS A 340 6.71 5.78 3.25
C LYS A 340 5.70 6.26 2.20
N PRO A 341 6.16 6.89 1.11
CA PRO A 341 5.28 7.18 -0.01
C PRO A 341 4.78 5.87 -0.64
N VAL A 342 3.61 5.93 -1.28
CA VAL A 342 3.09 4.83 -2.10
C VAL A 342 4.11 4.55 -3.22
N PRO A 343 4.54 3.30 -3.43
CA PRO A 343 5.50 2.99 -4.48
C PRO A 343 4.87 3.18 -5.86
N GLY A 344 5.69 3.58 -6.84
CA GLY A 344 5.27 3.63 -8.23
C GLY A 344 4.93 2.23 -8.78
N ILE A 345 4.13 2.20 -9.84
CA ILE A 345 3.67 0.99 -10.52
C ILE A 345 4.71 0.59 -11.58
N PRO A 346 5.46 -0.52 -11.41
CA PRO A 346 6.40 -0.98 -12.42
C PRO A 346 5.70 -1.30 -13.73
N GLY A 347 6.21 -0.78 -14.84
CA GLY A 347 5.58 -0.85 -16.16
C GLY A 347 4.75 0.38 -16.54
N ILE A 348 4.45 1.27 -15.58
CA ILE A 348 3.80 2.58 -15.81
C ILE A 348 4.73 3.72 -15.42
N ASP A 349 5.17 3.70 -14.16
CA ASP A 349 5.97 4.77 -13.59
C ASP A 349 7.44 4.54 -13.95
N LYS A 350 8.12 5.62 -14.35
CA LYS A 350 9.56 5.57 -14.58
C LYS A 350 10.24 5.24 -13.24
N PRO A 351 11.26 4.36 -13.22
CA PRO A 351 12.10 4.20 -12.03
C PRO A 351 12.58 5.58 -11.60
N PRO A 352 12.68 5.87 -10.28
CA PRO A 352 13.28 7.12 -9.84
C PRO A 352 14.65 7.26 -10.50
N ALA A 353 14.90 8.44 -11.10
CA ALA A 353 16.17 8.75 -11.71
C ALA A 353 17.23 8.67 -10.60
N THR A 354 17.92 7.55 -10.50
CA THR A 354 18.95 7.36 -9.50
C THR A 354 20.19 8.10 -9.98
N SER A 355 20.37 9.33 -9.52
CA SER A 355 21.63 10.06 -9.61
C SER A 355 22.61 9.49 -8.59
N TYR A 356 23.12 8.28 -8.83
CA TYR A 356 24.36 7.86 -8.20
C TYR A 356 25.49 8.21 -9.16
N SER A 357 26.34 9.15 -8.77
CA SER A 357 27.62 9.38 -9.44
C SER A 357 28.45 8.12 -9.30
N VAL A 358 28.51 7.32 -10.37
CA VAL A 358 29.48 6.24 -10.47
C VAL A 358 30.84 6.92 -10.60
N GLN A 359 31.64 6.89 -9.54
CA GLN A 359 33.06 7.16 -9.66
C GLN A 359 33.67 6.02 -10.48
N THR A 360 33.85 6.26 -11.78
CA THR A 360 34.69 5.43 -12.63
C THR A 360 36.13 5.62 -12.18
N SER A 361 36.66 4.66 -11.42
CA SER A 361 38.10 4.51 -11.26
C SER A 361 38.67 4.00 -12.57
N GLU A 362 39.54 4.78 -13.21
CA GLU A 362 40.29 4.37 -14.39
C GLU A 362 41.14 3.14 -14.09
N VAL A 363 40.95 2.07 -14.88
CA VAL A 363 41.87 0.94 -14.94
C VAL A 363 42.81 1.18 -16.13
N PRO A 364 44.14 0.96 -15.98
CA PRO A 364 45.11 1.30 -17.02
C PRO A 364 44.91 0.44 -18.27
N THR A 365 44.93 1.11 -19.42
CA THR A 365 44.82 0.53 -20.76
C THR A 365 46.10 -0.25 -21.10
N SER A 366 46.02 -1.57 -21.28
CA SER A 366 47.09 -2.33 -21.95
C SER A 366 46.87 -2.24 -23.46
N SER A 367 47.81 -1.57 -24.12
CA SER A 367 47.91 -1.41 -25.57
C SER A 367 48.01 -2.74 -26.32
N ALA A 368 47.11 -2.96 -27.29
CA ALA A 368 47.31 -3.92 -28.38
C ALA A 368 46.76 -3.36 -29.71
N SER A 369 47.69 -2.73 -30.43
CA SER A 369 47.90 -2.67 -31.88
C SER A 369 46.71 -2.75 -32.84
N ILE A 370 46.53 -1.61 -33.52
CA ILE A 370 45.77 -1.35 -34.74
C ILE A 370 46.26 -2.20 -35.91
N PHE A 371 45.32 -2.82 -36.64
CA PHE A 371 45.49 -3.16 -38.06
C PHE A 371 44.27 -2.64 -38.83
N THR A 372 44.49 -1.64 -39.69
CA THR A 372 43.58 -1.23 -40.77
C THR A 372 43.94 -2.01 -42.04
N PRO A 373 42.96 -2.23 -42.95
CA PRO A 373 43.07 -1.52 -44.22
C PRO A 373 41.73 -1.04 -44.84
N ASN A 374 41.76 0.23 -45.26
CA ASN A 374 41.27 0.84 -46.51
C ASN A 374 39.93 0.45 -47.18
N SER A 375 39.01 1.43 -47.13
CA SER A 375 38.36 2.15 -48.24
C SER A 375 37.90 1.42 -49.51
N THR A 376 36.60 1.53 -49.82
CA THR A 376 36.06 2.32 -50.96
C THR A 376 34.51 2.38 -50.93
N PRO A 377 33.89 3.52 -51.29
CA PRO A 377 32.43 3.69 -51.34
C PRO A 377 31.88 3.44 -52.75
N VAL A 378 30.74 2.75 -52.85
CA VAL A 378 29.95 2.67 -54.09
C VAL A 378 28.52 3.12 -53.80
N ALA A 379 28.12 4.18 -54.49
CA ALA A 379 26.78 4.74 -54.50
C ALA A 379 25.99 4.20 -55.69
N THR A 380 24.75 3.73 -55.48
CA THR A 380 23.71 3.78 -56.53
C THR A 380 22.27 3.70 -55.99
N LYS A 381 21.57 4.84 -56.11
CA LYS A 381 20.24 5.07 -56.70
C LYS A 381 19.06 4.13 -56.39
N THR A 382 18.06 4.73 -55.72
CA THR A 382 16.62 4.86 -56.08
C THR A 382 15.92 3.78 -56.92
N SER A 383 14.78 3.30 -56.42
CA SER A 383 13.50 3.34 -57.16
C SER A 383 12.29 3.18 -56.24
N ALA A 384 11.26 3.95 -56.57
CA ALA A 384 9.98 4.08 -55.90
C ALA A 384 8.95 3.07 -56.40
N SER A 385 7.94 2.77 -55.58
CA SER A 385 6.57 2.49 -56.05
C SER A 385 5.49 2.73 -54.98
N LYS A 386 4.59 3.65 -55.30
CA LYS A 386 3.16 3.77 -54.97
C LYS A 386 2.46 3.85 -56.36
N PRO A 387 1.11 3.86 -56.58
CA PRO A 387 -0.03 3.89 -55.64
C PRO A 387 -1.29 3.09 -56.09
N THR A 388 -2.37 3.11 -55.27
CA THR A 388 -3.80 3.43 -55.60
C THR A 388 -4.68 3.14 -54.35
N ASP A 389 -5.45 4.08 -53.76
CA ASP A 389 -6.79 4.65 -54.12
C ASP A 389 -7.91 3.58 -54.07
N THR A 390 -9.15 3.72 -53.54
CA THR A 390 -10.03 4.76 -52.92
C THR A 390 -11.24 3.94 -52.36
N ASP A 391 -11.98 4.23 -51.29
CA ASP A 391 -13.27 4.97 -51.29
C ASP A 391 -14.08 4.72 -49.97
N LYS A 392 -14.95 5.68 -49.65
CA LYS A 392 -16.03 5.77 -48.61
C LYS A 392 -17.19 6.56 -49.27
N PRO A 393 -18.48 6.68 -48.81
CA PRO A 393 -19.28 6.14 -47.67
C PRO A 393 -20.61 5.43 -48.12
N THR A 394 -21.52 4.91 -47.27
CA THR A 394 -22.67 5.62 -46.61
C THR A 394 -23.59 4.59 -45.89
N ALA A 395 -24.57 5.09 -45.10
CA ALA A 395 -25.19 4.53 -43.89
C ALA A 395 -26.52 3.73 -44.00
N THR A 396 -26.91 3.18 -42.84
CA THR A 396 -28.27 2.86 -42.29
C THR A 396 -28.94 1.53 -42.65
N ASP A 397 -29.08 0.62 -41.67
CA ASP A 397 -30.38 0.20 -41.09
C ASP A 397 -30.25 -0.96 -40.06
N LYS A 398 -31.08 -0.88 -39.01
CA LYS A 398 -31.47 -1.92 -38.02
C LYS A 398 -32.92 -2.33 -38.42
N PRO A 399 -33.55 -3.49 -38.07
CA PRO A 399 -33.21 -4.44 -37.00
C PRO A 399 -33.55 -5.95 -37.20
N THR A 400 -33.11 -6.75 -36.21
CA THR A 400 -33.73 -7.98 -35.64
C THR A 400 -33.34 -9.38 -36.16
N ALA A 401 -33.16 -10.25 -35.16
CA ALA A 401 -33.31 -11.70 -35.09
C ALA A 401 -32.10 -12.61 -35.41
N THR A 402 -31.61 -13.20 -34.31
CA THR A 402 -31.23 -14.59 -34.09
C THR A 402 -30.57 -15.34 -35.24
N ASP A 403 -29.26 -15.60 -35.13
CA ASP A 403 -28.73 -16.93 -35.36
C ASP A 403 -27.33 -17.11 -34.74
N LYS A 404 -27.15 -18.28 -34.15
CA LYS A 404 -25.90 -18.82 -33.60
C LYS A 404 -24.94 -19.15 -34.74
N PRO A 405 -23.64 -18.80 -34.64
CA PRO A 405 -22.64 -19.63 -35.29
C PRO A 405 -21.48 -20.04 -34.37
N THR A 406 -21.19 -21.32 -34.50
CA THR A 406 -20.02 -22.07 -34.09
C THR A 406 -18.70 -21.35 -34.39
N ALA A 407 -17.81 -21.35 -33.39
CA ALA A 407 -16.45 -20.87 -33.49
C ALA A 407 -15.58 -21.74 -34.41
N THR A 408 -14.79 -21.12 -35.29
CA THR A 408 -13.36 -21.44 -35.43
C THR A 408 -12.64 -20.30 -36.17
N HIS A 409 -12.00 -19.39 -35.45
CA HIS A 409 -10.96 -18.54 -36.02
C HIS A 409 -9.80 -18.43 -35.03
N LYS A 410 -8.63 -18.90 -35.45
CA LYS A 410 -7.36 -18.75 -34.71
C LYS A 410 -6.99 -17.26 -34.66
N PRO A 411 -6.58 -16.70 -33.51
CA PRO A 411 -6.07 -15.34 -33.47
C PRO A 411 -4.70 -15.26 -34.14
N HIS A 412 -4.56 -14.35 -35.11
CA HIS A 412 -3.26 -13.94 -35.65
C HIS A 412 -2.56 -13.02 -34.64
N ILE A 413 -1.45 -13.49 -34.08
CA ILE A 413 -0.55 -12.66 -33.26
C ILE A 413 0.31 -11.83 -34.22
N LYS A 414 0.22 -10.50 -34.13
CA LYS A 414 1.20 -9.59 -34.75
C LYS A 414 2.26 -9.23 -33.72
N THR A 415 3.45 -9.79 -33.86
CA THR A 415 4.64 -9.35 -33.12
C THR A 415 5.19 -8.09 -33.79
N VAL A 416 5.17 -6.96 -33.10
CA VAL A 416 5.85 -5.72 -33.56
C VAL A 416 7.17 -5.61 -32.82
N THR A 417 8.29 -5.74 -33.55
CA THR A 417 9.63 -5.47 -33.03
C THR A 417 9.97 -4.01 -33.30
N VAL A 418 10.19 -3.21 -32.26
CA VAL A 418 10.59 -1.80 -32.37
C VAL A 418 12.08 -1.67 -32.12
N PHE A 419 12.84 -1.21 -33.11
CA PHE A 419 14.24 -0.83 -32.94
C PHE A 419 14.30 0.67 -32.62
N VAL A 420 14.70 1.02 -31.39
CA VAL A 420 14.95 2.41 -31.00
C VAL A 420 16.40 2.74 -31.34
N THR A 421 16.61 3.61 -32.32
CA THR A 421 17.94 4.15 -32.64
C THR A 421 18.06 5.51 -31.96
N ALA A 422 18.95 5.62 -30.97
CA ALA A 422 19.26 6.91 -30.36
C ALA A 422 20.14 7.73 -31.31
N THR A 423 19.64 8.88 -31.76
CA THR A 423 20.45 9.89 -32.45
C THR A 423 21.02 10.84 -31.39
N VAL A 424 22.33 10.76 -31.16
CA VAL A 424 23.04 11.75 -30.33
C VAL A 424 23.22 13.00 -31.20
N THR A 425 22.56 14.09 -30.84
CA THR A 425 22.79 15.40 -31.45
C THR A 425 23.79 16.11 -30.58
N ASP A 426 25.04 16.18 -31.03
CA ASP A 426 26.08 16.94 -30.33
C ASP A 426 25.80 18.43 -30.56
N THR A 427 25.65 19.19 -29.48
CA THR A 427 25.45 20.64 -29.52
C THR A 427 26.73 21.27 -29.00
N GLU A 428 27.59 21.73 -29.92
CA GLU A 428 28.75 22.55 -29.57
C GLU A 428 28.28 23.94 -29.11
N TYR A 429 28.68 24.32 -27.90
CA TYR A 429 28.56 25.69 -27.40
C TYR A 429 29.90 26.40 -27.63
N VAL A 430 29.93 27.39 -28.50
CA VAL A 430 31.06 28.32 -28.63
C VAL A 430 30.79 29.49 -27.69
N THR A 431 31.70 29.73 -26.75
CA THR A 431 31.67 30.91 -25.87
C THR A 431 32.68 31.91 -26.41
N GLU A 432 32.20 33.00 -27.02
CA GLU A 432 33.05 34.11 -27.45
C GLU A 432 33.16 35.12 -26.30
N THR A 433 34.39 35.48 -25.91
CA THR A 433 34.66 36.45 -24.84
C THR A 433 35.16 37.74 -25.47
N ASP A 434 34.32 38.76 -25.52
CA ASP A 434 34.73 40.11 -25.91
C ASP A 434 35.28 40.87 -24.71
N TYR A 435 36.50 41.40 -24.87
CA TYR A 435 37.09 42.36 -23.93
C TYR A 435 36.68 43.78 -24.34
N VAL A 436 35.92 44.45 -23.48
CA VAL A 436 35.64 45.88 -23.63
C VAL A 436 36.72 46.65 -22.85
N ASN A 437 37.50 47.47 -23.57
CA ASN A 437 38.42 48.46 -22.98
C ASN A 437 37.67 49.69 -22.48
#